data_AF-A0A0F9HKH3-F1
#
_entry.id   AF-A0A0F9HKH3-F1
#
_cell.length_a   1.000
_cell.length_b   1.000
_cell.length_c   1.000
_cell.angle_alpha   90.00
_cell.angle_beta   90.00
_cell.angle_gamma   90.00
#
_symmetry.space_group_name_H-M   'P 1'
#
loop_
_entity.id
_entity.type
_entity.pdbx_description
1 polymer ?
#
loop_
_entity_poly.entity_id
_entity_poly.type
_entity_poly.pdbx_seq_one_letter_code
_entity_poly.pdbx_strand_id
1 'polypeptide(L)'
;MSNPTRQVCARCNRRGWGFWSPDRIWNAVAGVIWRNADICVFCFGELGDEKWIVWTEGLKIRPMSMKAQREFVDTLTEEHSDE
;
A
#
# COMPACT_ATOMS: atom_id res chain seq x y z
N MET A 1 11.41 -19.15 15.05
CA MET A 1 11.26 -17.69 14.89
C MET A 1 10.02 -17.45 14.05
N SER A 2 9.00 -16.78 14.57
CA SER A 2 7.84 -16.39 13.78
C SER A 2 8.24 -15.24 12.84
N ASN A 3 8.16 -15.47 11.53
CA ASN A 3 8.30 -14.38 10.58
C ASN A 3 7.22 -13.32 10.89
N PRO A 4 7.57 -12.03 10.99
CA PRO A 4 6.57 -11.00 11.23
C PRO A 4 5.54 -11.05 10.11
N THR A 5 4.27 -11.19 10.48
CA THR A 5 3.15 -11.25 9.52
C THR A 5 2.85 -9.90 8.87
N ARG A 6 3.53 -8.82 9.28
CA ARG A 6 3.38 -7.46 8.76
C ARG A 6 4.71 -6.96 8.22
N GLN A 7 4.66 -6.42 7.01
CA GLN A 7 5.77 -5.71 6.39
C GLN A 7 6.12 -4.43 7.16
N VAL A 8 7.35 -3.97 6.95
CA VAL A 8 7.90 -2.78 7.58
C VAL A 8 7.76 -1.62 6.60
N CYS A 9 7.22 -0.49 7.05
CA CYS A 9 7.07 0.69 6.22
C CYS A 9 8.44 1.21 5.77
N ALA A 10 8.65 1.36 4.46
CA ALA A 10 9.89 1.86 3.89
C ALA A 10 10.18 3.33 4.26
N ARG A 11 9.16 4.13 4.59
CA ARG A 11 9.31 5.54 5.00
C ARG A 11 9.69 5.70 6.48
N CYS A 12 8.97 5.03 7.39
CA CYS A 12 9.13 5.25 8.83
C CYS A 12 9.75 4.08 9.60
N ASN A 13 10.06 2.98 8.93
CA ASN A 13 10.63 1.75 9.50
C ASN A 13 9.78 1.11 10.63
N ARG A 14 8.49 1.47 10.71
CA ARG A 14 7.53 0.90 11.67
C ARG A 14 6.61 -0.10 10.96
N ARG A 15 6.15 -1.10 11.71
CA ARG A 15 5.06 -1.98 11.25
C ARG A 15 3.74 -1.22 11.39
N GLY A 16 3.05 -1.03 10.28
CA GLY A 16 1.80 -0.31 10.23
C GLY A 16 0.64 -1.14 9.73
N TRP A 17 -0.51 -0.49 9.59
CA TRP A 17 -1.66 -1.05 8.90
C TRP A 17 -1.42 -0.84 7.41
N GLY A 18 -1.62 -1.89 6.61
CA GLY A 18 -1.64 -1.73 5.17
C GLY A 18 -3.03 -1.34 4.72
N PHE A 19 -3.08 -0.99 3.46
CA PHE A 19 -4.26 -0.45 2.84
C PHE A 19 -4.15 -0.68 1.35
N TRP A 20 -5.27 -0.55 0.68
CA TRP A 20 -5.33 -0.39 -0.76
C TRP A 20 -5.82 1.02 -1.06
N SER A 21 -5.26 1.64 -2.09
CA SER A 21 -5.68 2.93 -2.62
C SER A 21 -5.81 2.80 -4.14
N PRO A 22 -6.76 3.49 -4.79
CA PRO A 22 -6.84 3.52 -6.24
C PRO A 22 -5.53 4.00 -6.87
N ASP A 23 -5.11 3.43 -8.01
CA ASP A 23 -3.86 3.79 -8.70
C ASP A 23 -3.72 5.31 -8.96
N ARG A 24 -4.82 5.98 -9.33
CA ARG A 24 -4.84 7.44 -9.52
C ARG A 24 -4.44 8.20 -8.25
N ILE A 25 -4.90 7.74 -7.09
CA ILE A 25 -4.62 8.36 -5.79
C ILE A 25 -3.22 7.97 -5.34
N TRP A 26 -2.83 6.69 -5.48
CA TRP A 26 -1.49 6.23 -5.15
C TRP A 26 -0.41 7.00 -5.91
N ASN A 27 -0.57 7.15 -7.23
CA ASN A 27 0.38 7.87 -8.07
C ASN A 27 0.44 9.36 -7.74
N ALA A 28 -0.68 9.98 -7.36
CA ALA A 28 -0.69 11.38 -6.94
C ALA A 28 0.01 11.56 -5.57
N VAL A 29 -0.29 10.68 -4.61
CA VAL A 29 0.17 10.76 -3.21
C VAL A 29 1.60 10.28 -3.04
N ALA A 30 1.91 9.05 -3.42
CA ALA A 30 3.23 8.46 -3.26
C ALA A 30 4.06 8.62 -4.54
N GLY A 31 3.44 8.42 -5.70
CA GLY A 31 4.15 8.39 -6.98
C GLY A 31 4.87 7.07 -7.23
N VAL A 32 5.39 6.95 -8.45
CA VAL A 32 5.95 5.69 -8.98
C VAL A 32 7.14 5.16 -8.17
N ILE A 33 7.88 6.05 -7.48
CA ILE A 33 9.05 5.71 -6.67
C ILE A 33 8.72 4.76 -5.51
N TRP A 34 7.47 4.74 -5.05
CA TRP A 34 7.04 3.90 -3.94
C TRP A 34 6.20 2.70 -4.38
N ARG A 35 6.01 2.46 -5.68
CA ARG A 35 5.10 1.40 -6.18
C ARG A 35 5.52 -0.01 -5.77
N ASN A 36 6.83 -0.22 -5.56
CA ASN A 36 7.40 -1.49 -5.12
C ASN A 36 7.84 -1.46 -3.64
N ALA A 37 7.42 -0.44 -2.89
CA ALA A 37 7.80 -0.25 -1.50
C ALA A 37 6.55 -0.27 -0.61
N ASP A 38 6.67 -0.95 0.53
CA ASP A 38 5.56 -1.01 1.47
C ASP A 38 5.49 0.29 2.26
N ILE A 39 4.44 1.08 2.07
CA ILE A 39 4.15 2.26 2.88
C ILE A 39 2.98 1.94 3.82
N CYS A 40 3.07 2.34 5.09
CA CYS A 40 1.92 2.24 5.99
C CYS A 40 0.91 3.37 5.76
N VAL A 41 -0.36 3.13 6.10
CA VAL A 41 -1.44 4.10 5.87
C VAL A 41 -1.17 5.49 6.46
N PHE A 42 -0.45 5.58 7.59
CA PHE A 42 -0.07 6.85 8.20
C PHE A 42 0.91 7.64 7.33
N CYS A 43 1.98 7.00 6.88
CA CYS A 43 2.96 7.64 6.01
C CYS A 43 2.37 8.00 4.64
N PHE A 44 1.41 7.22 4.14
CA PHE A 44 0.67 7.58 2.94
C PHE A 44 -0.21 8.81 3.16
N GLY A 45 -0.91 8.89 4.31
CA GLY A 45 -1.71 10.05 4.67
C GLY A 45 -0.89 11.32 4.80
N GLU A 46 0.25 11.27 5.48
CA GLU A 46 1.18 12.39 5.58
C GLU A 46 1.63 12.89 4.19
N LEU A 47 1.98 11.99 3.25
CA LEU A 47 2.33 12.38 1.88
C LEU A 47 1.16 13.03 1.13
N GLY A 48 -0.06 12.55 1.39
CA GLY A 48 -1.27 13.09 0.77
C GLY A 48 -1.57 14.49 1.28
N ASP A 49 -1.46 14.69 2.59
CA ASP A 49 -1.68 15.97 3.26
C ASP A 49 -0.64 17.01 2.81
N GLU A 50 0.65 16.64 2.73
CA GLU A 50 1.73 17.49 2.20
C GLU A 50 1.44 17.99 0.76
N LYS A 51 0.70 17.20 -0.02
CA LYS A 51 0.35 17.48 -1.42
C LYS A 51 -1.07 18.00 -1.60
N TRP A 52 -1.82 18.22 -0.53
CA TRP A 52 -3.22 18.64 -0.58
C TRP A 52 -4.12 17.70 -1.41
N ILE A 53 -3.84 16.40 -1.37
CA ILE A 53 -4.62 15.38 -2.07
C ILE A 53 -5.60 14.75 -1.09
N VAL A 54 -6.85 14.57 -1.53
CA VAL A 54 -7.86 13.79 -0.79
C VAL A 54 -7.53 12.30 -0.89
N TRP A 55 -6.53 11.86 -0.14
CA TRP A 55 -5.96 10.52 -0.20
C TRP A 55 -6.86 9.42 0.38
N THR A 56 -7.91 9.82 1.10
CA THR A 56 -8.91 8.93 1.68
C THR A 56 -9.95 8.45 0.67
N GLU A 57 -10.02 9.06 -0.52
CA GLU A 57 -10.98 8.70 -1.56
C GLU A 57 -10.75 7.25 -2.04
N GLY A 58 -11.70 6.35 -1.73
CA GLY A 58 -11.62 4.93 -2.11
C GLY A 58 -10.60 4.11 -1.32
N LEU A 59 -10.01 4.67 -0.26
CA LEU A 59 -9.07 3.98 0.60
C LEU A 59 -9.73 2.79 1.31
N LYS A 60 -9.10 1.62 1.24
CA LYS A 60 -9.55 0.41 1.94
C LYS A 60 -8.48 -0.02 2.92
N ILE A 61 -8.70 0.23 4.20
CA ILE A 61 -7.81 -0.23 5.28
C ILE A 61 -7.97 -1.74 5.42
N ARG A 62 -6.86 -2.49 5.35
CA ARG A 62 -6.87 -3.94 5.57
C ARG A 62 -5.88 -4.28 6.68
N PRO A 63 -6.23 -5.16 7.63
CA PRO A 63 -5.24 -5.73 8.52
C PRO A 63 -4.25 -6.53 7.67
N MET A 64 -3.04 -5.99 7.45
CA MET A 64 -1.97 -6.71 6.76
C MET A 64 -1.65 -7.97 7.56
N SER A 65 -2.03 -9.12 7.03
CA SER A 65 -1.25 -10.34 7.20
C SER A 65 -0.57 -10.60 5.86
N MET A 66 0.69 -11.09 5.87
CA MET A 66 1.44 -11.39 4.64
C MET A 66 0.66 -12.29 3.67
N LYS A 67 -0.25 -13.12 4.18
CA LYS A 67 -1.14 -13.96 3.38
C LYS A 67 -2.04 -13.14 2.45
N ALA A 68 -2.66 -12.08 2.97
CA ALA A 68 -3.60 -11.26 2.20
C ALA A 68 -2.91 -10.40 1.11
N GLN A 69 -1.64 -10.06 1.30
CA GLN A 69 -0.86 -9.33 0.29
C GLN A 69 -0.42 -10.24 -0.85
N ARG A 70 0.03 -11.47 -0.53
CA ARG A 70 0.39 -12.45 -1.55
C ARG A 70 -0.81 -12.79 -2.44
N GLU A 71 -1.95 -13.12 -1.83
CA GLU A 71 -3.19 -13.40 -2.57
C GLU A 71 -3.62 -12.22 -3.47
N PHE A 72 -3.41 -10.98 -3.03
CA PHE A 72 -3.75 -9.79 -3.82
C PHE A 72 -2.79 -9.55 -5.00
N VAL A 73 -1.47 -9.68 -4.79
CA VAL A 73 -0.50 -9.60 -5.87
C VAL A 73 -0.76 -10.68 -6.91
N ASP A 74 -1.04 -11.91 -6.46
CA ASP A 74 -1.39 -13.04 -7.33
C ASP A 74 -2.64 -12.71 -8.18
N THR A 75 -3.69 -12.14 -7.56
CA THR A 75 -4.91 -11.70 -8.27
C THR A 75 -4.62 -10.61 -9.33
N LEU A 76 -3.77 -9.63 -8.99
CA LEU A 76 -3.41 -8.55 -9.94
C LEU A 76 -2.54 -9.06 -11.09
N THR A 77 -1.70 -10.07 -10.87
CA THR A 77 -0.88 -10.68 -11.91
C THR A 77 -1.67 -11.61 -12.83
N GLU A 78 -2.68 -12.30 -12.31
CA GLU A 78 -3.58 -13.14 -13.10
C GLU A 78 -4.42 -12.30 -14.07
N GLU A 79 -4.93 -11.14 -13.65
CA GLU A 79 -5.66 -10.21 -14.53
C GLU A 79 -4.82 -9.61 -15.68
N HIS A 80 -3.48 -9.72 -15.64
CA HIS A 80 -2.56 -9.25 -16.67
C HIS A 80 -1.92 -10.37 -17.51
N SER A 81 -2.39 -11.62 -17.36
CA SER A 81 -1.87 -12.79 -18.08
C SER A 81 -2.75 -13.24 -19.24
N ASP A 82 -3.90 -12.59 -19.46
CA ASP A 82 -4.89 -12.92 -20.51
C ASP A 82 -4.84 -11.94 -21.71
N GLU A 83 -3.63 -11.55 -22.15
CA GLU A 83 -3.39 -10.91 -23.47
C GLU A 83 -2.25 -11.60 -24.22
#